data_AF-A0A060PUD8-F1
#
_entry.id   AF-A0A060PUD8-F1
#
_cell.length_a   1.000
_cell.length_b   1.000
_cell.length_c   1.000
_cell.angle_alpha   90.00
_cell.angle_beta   90.00
_cell.angle_gamma   90.00
#
_symmetry.space_group_name_H-M   'P 1'
#
loop_
_entity.id
_entity.type
_entity.pdbx_description
1 polymer ?
#
loop_
_entity_poly.entity_id
_entity_poly.type
_entity_poly.pdbx_seq_one_letter_code
_entity_poly.pdbx_strand_id
1 'polypeptide(L)' 'MNLDQLEVSHDADSLCVVIEISKHSNIKYELDKESGALMVDRPQNTNPYWQKR' A
#
# COMPACT_ATOMS: atom_id res chain seq x y z
N MET A 1 9.10 -7.38 5.54
CA MET A 1 9.66 -7.57 4.19
C MET A 1 10.95 -6.77 4.10
N ASN A 2 11.98 -7.28 3.44
CA ASN A 2 13.22 -6.54 3.31
C ASN A 2 13.19 -5.75 2.00
N LEU A 3 12.91 -4.44 2.06
CA LEU A 3 12.72 -3.60 0.87
C LEU A 3 14.00 -3.49 0.03
N ASP A 4 15.16 -3.55 0.68
CA ASP A 4 16.47 -3.45 0.03
C ASP A 4 16.81 -4.67 -0.84
N GLN A 5 16.09 -5.78 -0.68
CA GLN A 5 16.27 -7.00 -1.45
C GLN A 5 15.32 -7.08 -2.67
N LEU A 6 14.46 -6.07 -2.85
CA LEU A 6 13.51 -6.03 -3.96
C LEU A 6 14.20 -5.42 -5.19
N GLU A 7 14.16 -6.12 -6.32
CA GLU A 7 14.60 -5.55 -7.60
C GLU A 7 13.57 -4.51 -8.06
N VAL A 8 13.91 -3.23 -7.91
CA VAL A 8 13.02 -2.13 -8.28
C VAL A 8 13.17 -1.81 -9.77
N SER A 9 12.16 -2.17 -10.54
CA SER A 9 12.03 -1.73 -11.93
C SER A 9 11.46 -0.31 -11.99
N HIS A 10 12.07 0.53 -12.83
CA HIS A 10 11.70 1.94 -13.04
C HIS A 10 11.16 2.20 -14.46
N ASP A 11 10.87 1.14 -15.19
CA ASP A 11 10.31 1.24 -16.54
C ASP A 11 8.82 1.62 -16.49
N ALA A 12 8.37 2.42 -17.46
CA ALA A 12 7.00 2.92 -17.49
C ALA A 12 5.99 1.79 -17.73
N ASP A 13 6.37 0.76 -18.49
CA ASP A 13 5.53 -0.40 -18.80
C ASP A 13 5.64 -1.51 -17.74
N SER A 14 6.65 -1.44 -16.87
CA SER A 14 6.91 -2.42 -15.82
C SER A 14 7.41 -1.73 -14.55
N LEU A 15 6.46 -1.18 -13.78
CA LEU A 15 6.73 -0.52 -12.51
C LEU A 15 6.55 -1.49 -11.33
N CYS A 16 7.54 -1.53 -10.44
CA CYS A 16 7.41 -2.25 -9.18
C CYS A 16 6.64 -1.41 -8.16
N VAL A 17 5.51 -1.93 -7.67
CA VAL A 17 4.65 -1.23 -6.68
C VAL A 17 4.32 -2.17 -5.53
N VAL A 18 4.51 -1.69 -4.30
CA VAL A 18 4.10 -2.38 -3.08
C VAL A 18 2.68 -1.96 -2.73
N ILE A 19 1.77 -2.93 -2.64
CA ILE A 19 0.35 -2.67 -2.35
C ILE A 19 0.12 -2.69 -0.84
N GLU A 20 -0.24 -1.53 -0.28
CA GLU A 20 -0.55 -1.39 1.15
C GLU A 20 -2.05 -1.54 1.44
N ILE A 21 -2.91 -1.23 0.47
CA ILE A 21 -4.37 -1.32 0.62
C ILE A 21 -4.91 -2.16 -0.52
N SER A 22 -5.46 -3.33 -0.20
CA SER A 22 -6.10 -4.16 -1.20
C SER A 22 -7.41 -3.52 -1.68
N LYS A 23 -7.76 -3.80 -2.95
CA LYS A 23 -9.03 -3.35 -3.53
C LYS A 23 -10.18 -3.87 -2.66
N HIS A 24 -11.07 -2.99 -2.21
CA HIS A 24 -12.19 -3.32 -1.30
C HIS A 24 -11.83 -3.57 0.17
N SER A 25 -10.60 -3.31 0.60
CA SER A 25 -10.30 -3.20 2.03
C SER A 25 -10.93 -1.94 2.64
N ASN A 26 -11.52 -2.09 3.82
CA ASN A 26 -11.95 -0.98 4.67
C ASN A 26 -10.89 -0.64 5.74
N ILE A 27 -9.71 -1.25 5.67
CA ILE A 27 -8.62 -1.03 6.62
C ILE A 27 -7.43 -0.50 5.81
N LYS A 28 -6.95 0.69 6.20
CA LYS A 28 -5.69 1.23 5.70
C LYS A 28 -4.56 0.58 6.48
N TYR A 29 -3.68 -0.10 5.77
CA TYR A 29 -2.39 -0.52 6.28
C TYR A 29 -1.31 0.46 5.79
N GLU A 30 -0.16 0.41 6.43
CA GLU A 30 1.02 1.17 6.07
C GLU A 30 2.25 0.31 6.30
N LEU A 31 3.17 0.30 5.34
CA LEU A 31 4.41 -0.44 5.49
C LEU A 31 5.40 0.40 6.30
N ASP A 32 5.83 -0.12 7.44
CA ASP A 32 6.95 0.47 8.16
C ASP A 32 8.26 0.18 7.42
N LYS A 33 9.02 1.22 7.11
CA LYS A 33 10.24 1.13 6.29
C LYS A 33 11.42 0.54 7.05
N GLU A 34 11.43 0.67 8.37
CA GLU A 34 12.54 0.19 9.20
C GLU A 34 12.38 -1.31 9.52
N SER A 35 11.20 -1.73 9.96
CA SER A 35 10.93 -3.14 10.27
C SER A 35 10.49 -3.95 9.04
N GLY A 36 10.00 -3.28 7.99
CA GLY A 36 9.35 -3.93 6.87
C GLY A 36 8.03 -4.60 7.23
N ALA A 37 7.47 -4.34 8.42
CA ALA A 37 6.20 -4.91 8.85
C ALA A 37 5.04 -4.10 8.28
N LEU A 38 3.96 -4.79 7.89
CA LEU A 38 2.73 -4.13 7.48
C LEU A 38 1.92 -3.82 8.75
N MET A 39 1.79 -2.54 9.07
CA MET A 39 1.11 -2.07 10.27
C MET A 39 -0.30 -1.56 9.94
N VAL A 40 -1.22 -1.69 10.89
CA VAL A 40 -2.56 -1.11 10.77
C VAL A 40 -2.44 0.38 11.10
N ASP A 41 -2.79 1.25 10.14
CA ASP A 41 -2.90 2.69 10.40
C ASP A 41 -4.28 3.00 10.99
N ARG A 42 -5.35 2.77 10.21
CA ARG A 42 -6.72 3.08 10.66
C ARG A 42 -7.82 2.37 9.87
N PRO A 43 -8.99 2.11 10.49
CA PRO A 43 -10.19 1.77 9.75
C PRO A 43 -10.67 2.97 8.92
N GLN A 44 -11.10 2.72 7.69
CA GLN A 44 -11.74 3.72 6.84
C GLN A 44 -13.22 3.82 7.23
N ASN A 45 -13.53 4.78 8.11
CA ASN A 45 -14.89 5.01 8.62
C ASN A 45 -15.83 5.72 7.61
N THR A 46 -15.30 6.36 6.59
CA THR A 46 -16.07 7.00 5.51
C THR A 46 -16.03 6.13 4.27
N ASN A 47 -17.18 5.93 3.60
CA ASN A 47 -17.27 5.13 2.37
C ASN A 47 -16.25 5.63 1.33
N PRO A 48 -15.14 4.89 1.08
CA PRO A 48 -14.01 5.39 0.30
C PRO A 48 -14.34 5.53 -1.19
N TYR A 49 -15.47 4.97 -1.65
CA TYR A 49 -15.94 4.99 -3.03
C TYR A 49 -16.72 6.25 -3.41
N TRP A 50 -16.94 7.19 -2.48
CA TRP A 50 -17.81 8.37 -2.70
C TRP A 50 -17.09 9.70 -2.60
N GLN A 51 -15.91 9.84 -3.21
CA GLN A 51 -15.32 11.15 -3.46
C GLN A 51 -14.86 11.35 -4.91
N LYS A 52 -15.84 11.51 -5.80
CA LYS A 52 -16.04 12.65 -6.70
C LYS A 52 -17.09 12.27 -7.74
N ARG A 53 -18.17 13.08 -7.80
CA ARG A 53 -19.02 13.20 -8.99
C ARG A 53 -18.24 13.92 -10.08
#